data_AF-N6X5H2-F1
#
_entry.id   AF-N6X5H2-F1
#
_cell.length_a   1.000
_cell.length_b   1.000
_cell.length_c   1.000
_cell.angle_alpha   90.00
_cell.angle_beta   90.00
_cell.angle_gamma   90.00
#
_symmetry.space_group_name_H-M   'P 1'
#
loop_
_entity.id
_entity.type
_entity.pdbx_description
1 polymer ?
#
loop_
_entity_poly.entity_id
_entity_poly.type
_entity_poly.pdbx_seq_one_letter_code
_entity_poly.pdbx_strand_id
1 'polypeptide(L)'
;MMAPRELLWLAVAVLAGYAAWQFLLALRGGAERRSGRDPGAATGAAPDEGDDDDHVDYAPVLRKDLGAQPAAVAAPAQAGADDERFRLQLENQHLQRQLAALEGVVARQQEEIANLLADIDDLSARQSHELIEPGSSPEYSEALVLARQGLNAGMIAERCGITLAEAELVLVVAKGAGGHS
;
A
#
# COMPACT_ATOMS: atom_id res chain seq x y z
N MET A 1 -32.69 7.44 5.70
CA MET A 1 -31.80 8.23 4.82
C MET A 1 -30.99 9.12 5.74
N MET A 2 -29.72 8.79 6.00
CA MET A 2 -28.87 9.63 6.85
C MET A 2 -28.55 10.91 6.10
N ALA A 3 -28.55 12.04 6.81
CA ALA A 3 -28.26 13.32 6.18
C ALA A 3 -26.82 13.28 5.62
N PRO A 4 -26.54 13.93 4.47
CA PRO A 4 -25.20 13.91 3.87
C PRO A 4 -24.12 14.46 4.83
N ARG A 5 -24.51 15.31 5.78
CA ARG A 5 -23.65 15.81 6.86
C ARG A 5 -23.27 14.73 7.87
N GLU A 6 -24.18 13.83 8.22
CA GLU A 6 -23.91 12.72 9.13
C GLU A 6 -22.94 11.71 8.49
N LEU A 7 -23.07 11.50 7.18
CA LEU A 7 -22.16 10.63 6.42
C LEU A 7 -20.74 11.21 6.35
N LEU A 8 -20.61 12.53 6.17
CA LEU A 8 -19.31 13.22 6.27
C LEU A 8 -18.69 13.12 7.67
N TRP A 9 -19.48 13.31 8.73
CA TRP A 9 -18.98 13.17 10.11
C TRP A 9 -18.55 11.74 10.42
N LEU A 10 -19.26 10.73 9.94
CA LEU A 10 -18.86 9.33 10.08
C LEU A 10 -17.56 9.04 9.32
N ALA A 11 -17.41 9.54 8.09
CA ALA A 11 -16.18 9.39 7.32
C ALA A 11 -14.97 10.04 8.02
N VAL A 12 -15.16 11.26 8.56
CA VAL A 12 -14.13 11.96 9.34
C VAL A 12 -13.80 11.20 10.63
N ALA A 13 -14.79 10.67 11.34
CA ALA A 13 -14.59 9.90 12.57
C ALA A 13 -13.81 8.60 12.31
N VAL A 14 -14.13 7.89 11.22
CA VAL A 14 -13.40 6.68 10.80
C VAL A 14 -11.95 7.01 10.44
N LEU A 15 -11.72 8.08 9.66
CA LEU A 15 -10.39 8.49 9.25
C LEU A 15 -9.55 8.96 10.43
N ALA A 16 -10.14 9.72 11.36
CA ALA A 16 -9.49 10.14 12.60
C ALA A 16 -9.14 8.96 13.51
N GLY A 17 -10.05 7.98 13.64
CA GLY A 17 -9.79 6.74 14.39
C GLY A 17 -8.65 5.92 13.77
N TYR A 18 -8.64 5.79 12.44
CA TYR A 18 -7.58 5.12 11.70
C TYR A 18 -6.23 5.83 11.84
N ALA A 19 -6.20 7.15 11.74
CA ALA A 19 -5.00 7.96 11.94
C ALA A 19 -4.47 7.86 13.38
N ALA A 20 -5.35 7.88 14.39
CA ALA A 20 -4.97 7.69 15.78
C ALA A 20 -4.41 6.29 16.05
N TRP A 21 -5.02 5.25 15.44
CA TRP A 21 -4.52 3.88 15.51
C TRP A 21 -3.14 3.74 14.87
N GLN A 22 -2.96 4.29 13.66
CA GLN A 22 -1.67 4.32 12.95
C GLN A 22 -0.61 5.06 13.76
N PHE A 23 -0.96 6.18 14.39
CA PHE A 23 -0.06 6.95 15.24
C PHE A 23 0.35 6.18 16.50
N LEU A 24 -0.59 5.46 17.14
CA LEU A 24 -0.29 4.57 18.26
C LEU A 24 0.60 3.40 17.84
N LEU A 25 0.34 2.80 16.68
CA LEU A 25 1.16 1.71 16.14
C LEU A 25 2.58 2.19 15.78
N ALA A 26 2.70 3.40 15.22
CA ALA A 26 3.97 4.05 14.91
C ALA A 26 4.76 4.41 16.18
N LEU A 27 4.09 4.83 17.26
CA LEU A 27 4.73 5.04 18.56
C LEU A 27 5.18 3.72 19.20
N ARG A 28 4.42 2.63 19.02
CA ARG A 28 4.76 1.31 19.55
C ARG A 28 5.93 0.66 18.80
N GLY A 29 6.01 0.84 17.47
CA GLY A 29 7.17 0.44 16.67
C GLY A 29 8.36 1.41 16.78
N GLY A 30 8.11 2.67 17.15
CA GLY A 30 9.12 3.68 17.40
C GLY A 30 9.75 3.59 18.79
N ALA A 31 9.09 2.96 19.77
CA ALA A 31 9.65 2.73 21.10
C ALA A 31 10.89 1.82 21.06
N GLU A 32 10.94 0.84 20.15
CA GLU A 32 12.16 0.05 19.93
C GLU A 32 13.24 0.86 19.19
N ARG A 33 12.86 1.73 18.24
CA ARG A 33 13.82 2.55 17.49
C ARG A 33 14.37 3.75 18.28
N ARG A 34 13.68 4.22 19.32
CA ARG A 34 14.14 5.31 20.21
C ARG A 34 15.01 4.85 21.37
N SER A 35 15.02 3.55 21.71
CA SER A 35 16.04 3.02 22.64
C SER A 35 17.40 2.81 21.98
N GLY A 36 17.49 2.89 20.64
CA GLY A 36 18.70 2.63 19.87
C GLY A 36 19.25 3.83 19.08
N ARG A 37 18.82 5.07 19.36
CA ARG A 37 19.35 6.24 18.64
C ARG A 37 19.50 7.49 19.50
N ASP A 38 20.58 7.51 20.27
CA ASP A 38 21.29 8.75 20.55
C ASP A 38 22.41 8.97 19.50
N PRO A 39 22.57 10.18 18.97
CA PRO A 39 23.55 10.50 17.94
C PRO A 39 24.93 10.72 18.58
N GLY A 40 25.93 9.98 18.10
CA GLY A 40 27.32 10.18 18.48
C GLY A 40 27.83 11.57 18.11
N ALA A 41 28.15 12.37 19.13
CA ALA A 41 29.14 13.43 19.03
C ALA A 41 30.52 12.80 19.29
N ALA A 42 31.31 12.70 18.22
CA ALA A 42 32.77 12.59 18.16
C ALA A 42 33.48 11.70 19.19
N THR A 43 33.87 10.48 18.77
CA THR A 43 35.02 9.78 19.35
C THR A 43 36.25 10.07 18.51
N GLY A 44 37.15 10.90 19.05
CA GLY A 44 38.58 10.70 18.84
C GLY A 44 39.06 9.60 19.77
N ALA A 45 39.93 8.73 19.24
CA ALA A 45 40.80 7.77 19.91
C ALA A 45 40.23 6.39 20.31
N ALA A 46 40.52 5.45 19.39
CA ALA A 46 41.01 4.08 19.57
C ALA A 46 40.09 2.97 20.16
N PRO A 47 40.24 1.72 19.67
CA PRO A 47 39.23 0.67 19.81
C PRO A 47 39.62 -0.36 20.88
N ASP A 48 38.67 -0.77 21.73
CA ASP A 48 38.70 -2.09 22.34
C ASP A 48 37.32 -2.52 22.88
N GLU A 49 36.91 -3.70 22.40
CA GLU A 49 35.99 -4.72 22.91
C GLU A 49 34.60 -4.38 23.50
N GLY A 50 33.57 -5.00 22.88
CA GLY A 50 32.25 -5.21 23.49
C GLY A 50 31.08 -5.33 22.52
N ASP A 51 30.98 -6.49 21.84
CA ASP A 51 29.80 -7.40 21.92
C ASP A 51 28.49 -6.95 21.25
N ASP A 52 27.85 -7.69 20.37
CA ASP A 52 28.27 -8.68 19.38
C ASP A 52 27.12 -8.65 18.35
N ASP A 53 27.45 -8.63 17.07
CA ASP A 53 26.48 -8.56 15.99
C ASP A 53 25.63 -9.84 15.95
N ASP A 54 24.29 -9.69 15.96
CA ASP A 54 23.35 -10.74 15.51
C ASP A 54 23.40 -10.89 13.97
N HIS A 55 24.63 -10.93 13.42
CA HIS A 55 24.90 -11.30 12.04
C HIS A 55 25.06 -12.82 11.99
N VAL A 56 23.93 -13.51 11.86
CA VAL A 56 23.91 -14.94 11.54
C VAL A 56 24.43 -15.15 10.11
N ASP A 57 25.74 -15.33 9.99
CA ASP A 57 26.41 -15.77 8.77
C ASP A 57 26.07 -17.26 8.53
N TYR A 58 25.07 -17.50 7.67
CA TYR A 58 24.63 -18.84 7.27
C TYR A 58 25.55 -19.41 6.18
N ALA A 59 26.86 -19.44 6.42
CA ALA A 59 27.82 -20.11 5.56
C ALA A 59 28.14 -21.50 6.15
N PRO A 60 27.89 -22.61 5.42
CA PRO A 60 28.19 -23.94 5.93
C PRO A 60 29.71 -24.13 6.01
N VAL A 61 30.28 -24.01 7.20
CA VAL A 61 31.69 -24.29 7.45
C VAL A 61 31.95 -25.79 7.27
N LEU A 62 32.61 -26.13 6.18
CA LEU A 62 33.11 -27.47 5.87
C LEU A 62 34.21 -27.84 6.89
N ARG A 63 33.84 -28.57 7.96
CA ARG A 63 34.78 -29.03 8.99
C ARG A 63 35.80 -29.99 8.38
N LYS A 64 37.06 -29.56 8.33
CA LYS A 64 38.19 -30.37 7.87
C LYS A 64 38.74 -31.18 9.03
N ASP A 65 37.94 -32.13 9.49
CA ASP A 65 38.30 -33.05 10.56
C ASP A 65 38.64 -34.42 9.94
N LEU A 66 39.63 -34.44 9.03
CA LEU A 66 40.33 -35.68 8.70
C LEU A 66 41.34 -35.96 9.81
N GLY A 67 40.95 -36.74 10.82
CA GLY A 67 41.91 -37.22 11.81
C GLY A 67 41.29 -37.96 12.99
N ALA A 68 41.59 -39.26 13.05
CA ALA A 68 41.49 -40.15 14.21
C ALA A 68 40.08 -40.64 14.61
N GLN A 69 39.70 -41.77 14.03
CA GLN A 69 38.79 -42.74 14.66
C GLN A 69 39.54 -43.45 15.80
N PRO A 70 38.91 -43.59 16.98
CA PRO A 70 38.90 -44.89 17.63
C PRO A 70 37.46 -45.39 17.70
N ALA A 71 37.26 -46.61 17.20
CA ALA A 71 36.02 -47.33 17.29
C ALA A 71 35.74 -47.74 18.75
N ALA A 72 34.45 -47.96 19.03
CA ALA A 72 33.85 -48.58 20.21
C ALA A 72 33.54 -47.66 21.41
N VAL A 73 32.49 -46.84 21.29
CA VAL A 73 31.19 -46.93 22.02
C VAL A 73 30.26 -45.87 21.39
N ALA A 74 29.50 -46.19 20.34
CA ALA A 74 28.74 -45.16 19.63
C ALA A 74 27.30 -45.55 19.21
N ALA A 75 26.79 -46.69 19.66
CA ALA A 75 25.51 -47.21 19.19
C ALA A 75 24.24 -46.41 19.61
N PRO A 76 24.15 -45.74 20.79
CA PRO A 76 22.91 -45.05 21.17
C PRO A 76 22.85 -43.57 20.75
N ALA A 77 24.00 -42.90 20.57
CA ALA A 77 24.04 -41.48 20.21
C ALA A 77 23.77 -41.23 18.71
N GLN A 78 24.11 -42.19 17.86
CA GLN A 78 23.87 -42.11 16.41
C GLN A 78 22.39 -42.30 16.07
N ALA A 79 21.69 -43.20 16.78
CA ALA A 79 20.26 -43.41 16.61
C ALA A 79 19.43 -42.14 16.91
N GLY A 80 19.75 -41.42 17.99
CA GLY A 80 19.07 -40.15 18.31
C GLY A 80 19.37 -39.03 17.30
N ALA A 81 20.60 -38.98 16.77
CA ALA A 81 20.99 -38.00 15.76
C ALA A 81 20.30 -38.26 14.40
N ASP A 82 20.05 -39.52 14.05
CA ASP A 82 19.34 -39.87 12.82
C ASP A 82 17.84 -39.55 12.94
N ASP A 83 17.20 -39.85 14.07
CA ASP A 83 15.80 -39.46 14.34
C ASP A 83 15.60 -37.94 14.26
N GLU A 84 16.53 -37.16 14.81
CA GLU A 84 16.47 -35.69 14.77
C GLU A 84 16.63 -35.15 13.33
N ARG A 85 17.53 -35.74 12.53
CA ARG A 85 17.67 -35.41 11.10
C ARG A 85 16.40 -35.71 10.32
N PHE A 86 15.75 -36.85 10.57
CA PHE A 86 14.49 -37.20 9.92
C PHE A 86 13.38 -36.21 10.28
N ARG A 87 13.28 -35.82 11.55
CA ARG A 87 12.30 -34.81 12.01
C ARG A 87 12.53 -33.46 11.33
N LEU A 88 13.78 -32.98 11.31
CA LEU A 88 14.14 -31.74 10.64
C LEU A 88 13.86 -31.81 9.13
N GLN A 89 14.10 -32.95 8.48
CA GLN A 89 13.81 -33.11 7.06
C GLN A 89 12.30 -33.07 6.77
N LEU A 90 11.48 -33.69 7.62
CA LEU A 90 10.02 -33.63 7.54
C LEU A 90 9.51 -32.20 7.74
N GLU A 91 10.03 -31.49 8.75
CA GLU A 91 9.71 -30.09 8.99
C GLU A 91 10.12 -29.20 7.81
N ASN A 92 11.30 -29.41 7.25
CA ASN A 92 11.76 -28.65 6.08
C ASN A 92 10.85 -28.88 4.86
N GLN A 93 10.48 -30.14 4.59
CA GLN A 93 9.51 -30.45 3.54
C GLN A 93 8.15 -29.83 3.80
N HIS A 94 7.70 -29.80 5.05
CA HIS A 94 6.43 -29.20 5.42
C HIS A 94 6.45 -27.69 5.22
N LEU A 95 7.50 -27.01 5.66
CA LEU A 95 7.70 -25.57 5.46
C LEU A 95 7.76 -25.22 3.97
N GLN A 96 8.50 -26.00 3.18
CA GLN A 96 8.56 -25.81 1.72
C GLN A 96 7.18 -25.92 1.06
N ARG A 97 6.34 -26.88 1.50
CA ARG A 97 4.96 -26.99 1.00
C ARG A 97 4.10 -25.79 1.42
N GLN A 98 4.26 -25.29 2.64
CA GLN A 98 3.53 -24.10 3.09
C GLN A 98 3.94 -22.86 2.32
N LEU A 99 5.23 -22.67 2.06
CA LEU A 99 5.74 -21.57 1.24
C LEU A 99 5.18 -21.64 -0.18
N ALA A 100 5.23 -22.80 -0.83
CA ALA A 100 4.64 -22.98 -2.16
C ALA A 100 3.13 -22.70 -2.19
N ALA A 101 2.41 -23.06 -1.12
CA ALA A 101 0.98 -22.75 -1.01
C ALA A 101 0.72 -21.23 -0.86
N LEU A 102 1.51 -20.54 -0.03
CA LEU A 102 1.43 -19.09 0.15
C LEU A 102 1.76 -18.34 -1.13
N GLU A 103 2.82 -18.73 -1.82
CA GLU A 103 3.20 -18.18 -3.13
C GLU A 103 2.06 -18.33 -4.15
N GLY A 104 1.38 -19.47 -4.16
CA GLY A 104 0.21 -19.68 -5.00
C GLY A 104 -0.97 -18.76 -4.66
N VAL A 105 -1.21 -18.46 -3.37
CA VAL A 105 -2.24 -17.51 -2.96
C VAL A 105 -1.86 -16.08 -3.38
N VAL A 106 -0.60 -15.68 -3.18
CA VAL A 106 -0.11 -14.36 -3.59
C VAL A 106 -0.21 -14.19 -5.10
N ALA A 107 0.14 -15.20 -5.89
CA ALA A 107 0.01 -15.15 -7.34
C ALA A 107 -1.44 -14.92 -7.78
N ARG A 108 -2.41 -15.62 -7.16
CA ARG A 108 -3.84 -15.38 -7.42
C ARG A 108 -4.29 -13.99 -7.04
N GLN A 109 -3.87 -13.48 -5.88
CA GLN A 109 -4.21 -12.13 -5.45
C GLN A 109 -3.66 -11.07 -6.40
N GLN A 110 -2.44 -11.26 -6.91
CA GLN A 110 -1.86 -10.35 -7.90
C GLN A 110 -2.65 -10.35 -9.22
N GLU A 111 -3.13 -11.52 -9.66
CA GLU A 111 -3.99 -11.64 -10.83
C GLU A 111 -5.35 -10.94 -10.61
N GLU A 112 -5.98 -11.13 -9.45
CA GLU A 112 -7.22 -10.43 -9.08
C GLU A 112 -7.03 -8.92 -9.04
N ILE A 113 -5.93 -8.43 -8.45
CA ILE A 113 -5.60 -7.00 -8.42
C ILE A 113 -5.41 -6.48 -9.84
N ALA A 114 -4.69 -7.20 -10.71
CA ALA A 114 -4.49 -6.80 -12.09
C ALA A 114 -5.81 -6.69 -12.86
N ASN A 115 -6.73 -7.64 -12.66
CA ASN A 115 -8.05 -7.61 -13.26
C ASN A 115 -8.88 -6.43 -12.75
N LEU A 116 -8.89 -6.18 -11.43
CA LEU A 116 -9.61 -5.05 -10.85
C LEU A 116 -9.05 -3.70 -11.32
N LEU A 117 -7.73 -3.58 -11.48
CA LEU A 117 -7.12 -2.38 -12.05
C LEU A 117 -7.55 -2.18 -13.51
N ALA A 118 -7.60 -3.24 -14.31
CA ALA A 118 -8.09 -3.17 -15.68
C ALA A 118 -9.58 -2.75 -15.74
N ASP A 119 -10.41 -3.26 -14.84
CA ASP A 119 -11.82 -2.87 -14.73
C ASP A 119 -11.99 -1.40 -14.33
N ILE A 120 -11.16 -0.92 -13.40
CA ILE A 120 -11.13 0.49 -13.00
C ILE A 120 -10.72 1.36 -14.17
N ASP A 121 -9.69 0.97 -14.91
CA ASP A 121 -9.23 1.70 -16.09
C ASP A 121 -10.33 1.75 -17.16
N ASP A 122 -11.02 0.64 -17.44
CA ASP A 122 -12.15 0.61 -18.38
C ASP A 122 -13.32 1.49 -17.90
N LEU A 123 -13.68 1.43 -16.62
CA LEU A 123 -14.73 2.29 -16.07
C LEU A 123 -14.33 3.76 -16.14
N SER A 124 -13.07 4.09 -15.85
CA SER A 124 -12.55 5.46 -15.96
C SER A 124 -12.55 5.95 -17.40
N ALA A 125 -12.23 5.07 -18.37
CA ALA A 125 -12.31 5.38 -19.79
C ALA A 125 -13.76 5.64 -20.20
N ARG A 126 -14.70 4.81 -19.78
CA ARG A 126 -16.15 5.02 -20.03
C ARG A 126 -16.66 6.31 -19.39
N GLN A 127 -16.30 6.59 -18.14
CA GLN A 127 -16.66 7.85 -17.49
C GLN A 127 -16.04 9.05 -18.19
N SER A 128 -14.77 8.98 -18.61
CA SER A 128 -14.15 10.07 -19.37
C SER A 128 -14.83 10.25 -20.72
N HIS A 129 -15.24 9.17 -21.39
CA HIS A 129 -16.01 9.23 -22.62
C HIS A 129 -17.39 9.85 -22.37
N GLU A 130 -18.10 9.42 -21.33
CA GLU A 130 -19.40 9.97 -20.91
C GLU A 130 -19.30 11.40 -20.35
N LEU A 131 -18.14 11.82 -19.84
CA LEU A 131 -17.82 13.19 -19.41
C LEU A 131 -17.36 14.10 -20.56
N ILE A 132 -16.94 13.50 -21.68
CA ILE A 132 -16.76 14.17 -22.97
C ILE A 132 -18.09 14.18 -23.76
N GLU A 133 -18.97 13.20 -23.52
CA GLU A 133 -20.33 13.06 -24.07
C GLU A 133 -21.53 13.54 -23.22
N PRO A 134 -21.43 14.30 -22.10
CA PRO A 134 -22.62 14.80 -21.42
C PRO A 134 -22.95 16.12 -22.10
N GLY A 135 -23.63 16.02 -23.24
CA GLY A 135 -24.15 17.20 -23.92
C GLY A 135 -23.11 18.05 -24.63
N SER A 136 -22.27 17.46 -25.49
CA SER A 136 -21.66 18.20 -26.61
C SER A 136 -22.70 18.58 -27.68
N SER A 137 -23.91 18.94 -27.24
CA SER A 137 -24.77 19.81 -28.01
C SER A 137 -24.03 21.16 -28.08
N PRO A 138 -23.81 21.73 -29.29
CA PRO A 138 -23.01 22.94 -29.47
C PRO A 138 -23.42 24.09 -28.52
N GLU A 139 -24.68 24.12 -28.10
CA GLU A 139 -25.28 25.07 -27.18
C GLU A 139 -24.61 25.05 -25.79
N TYR A 140 -24.25 23.89 -25.25
CA TYR A 140 -23.59 23.79 -23.93
C TYR A 140 -22.11 24.20 -24.00
N SER A 141 -21.44 23.88 -25.11
CA SER A 141 -20.07 24.31 -25.37
C SER A 141 -19.98 25.83 -25.51
N GLU A 142 -20.97 26.45 -26.17
CA GLU A 142 -21.12 27.90 -26.25
C GLU A 142 -21.39 28.48 -24.85
N ALA A 143 -22.34 27.92 -24.10
CA ALA A 143 -22.64 28.35 -22.73
C ALA A 143 -21.41 28.37 -21.81
N LEU A 144 -20.54 27.36 -21.88
CA LEU A 144 -19.28 27.30 -21.11
C LEU A 144 -18.27 28.38 -21.52
N VAL A 145 -18.21 28.77 -22.80
CA VAL A 145 -17.36 29.88 -23.26
C VAL A 145 -17.91 31.21 -22.72
N LEU A 146 -19.22 31.39 -22.73
CA LEU A 146 -19.87 32.61 -22.25
C LEU A 146 -19.79 32.75 -20.72
N ALA A 147 -19.89 31.64 -19.99
CA ALA A 147 -19.67 31.62 -18.54
C ALA A 147 -18.21 31.99 -18.20
N ARG A 148 -17.23 31.53 -18.97
CA ARG A 148 -15.82 31.93 -18.81
C ARG A 148 -15.58 33.41 -19.14
N GLN A 149 -16.37 34.00 -20.03
CA GLN A 149 -16.38 35.44 -20.29
C GLN A 149 -17.08 36.26 -19.19
N GLY A 150 -17.64 35.61 -18.16
CA GLY A 150 -18.23 36.26 -17.00
C GLY A 150 -19.70 36.66 -17.16
N LEU A 151 -20.42 36.06 -18.12
CA LEU A 151 -21.85 36.31 -18.26
C LEU A 151 -22.69 35.67 -17.15
N ASN A 152 -23.81 36.31 -16.82
CA ASN A 152 -24.77 35.82 -15.83
C ASN A 152 -25.59 34.64 -16.40
N ALA A 153 -25.98 33.70 -15.53
CA ALA A 153 -26.76 32.50 -15.87
C ALA A 153 -28.04 32.82 -16.67
N GLY A 154 -28.77 33.88 -16.31
CA GLY A 154 -29.97 34.29 -17.07
C GLY A 154 -29.68 34.64 -18.54
N MET A 155 -28.59 35.36 -18.79
CA MET A 155 -28.18 35.74 -20.15
C MET A 155 -27.67 34.55 -20.97
N ILE A 156 -27.09 33.56 -20.30
CA ILE A 156 -26.61 32.33 -20.94
C ILE A 156 -27.80 31.44 -21.31
N ALA A 157 -28.79 31.31 -20.42
CA ALA A 157 -30.02 30.58 -20.66
C ALA A 157 -30.79 31.11 -21.88
N GLU A 158 -30.99 32.42 -21.94
CA GLU A 158 -31.67 33.06 -23.08
C GLU A 158 -30.92 32.90 -24.40
N ARG A 159 -29.58 33.00 -24.37
CA ARG A 159 -28.78 32.97 -25.61
C ARG A 159 -28.54 31.58 -26.15
N CYS A 160 -28.36 30.60 -25.27
CA CYS A 160 -28.08 29.21 -25.66
C CYS A 160 -29.36 28.36 -25.72
N GLY A 161 -30.53 28.92 -25.38
CA GLY A 161 -31.79 28.19 -25.38
C GLY A 161 -31.88 27.10 -24.31
N ILE A 162 -31.07 27.20 -23.25
CA ILE A 162 -31.02 26.25 -22.14
C ILE A 162 -31.82 26.77 -20.95
N THR A 163 -32.16 25.89 -20.00
CA THR A 163 -32.89 26.29 -18.80
C THR A 163 -32.00 27.12 -17.85
N LEU A 164 -32.62 27.94 -16.99
CA LEU A 164 -31.91 28.73 -15.99
C LEU A 164 -31.06 27.84 -15.06
N ALA A 165 -31.60 26.69 -14.65
CA ALA A 165 -30.90 25.74 -13.78
C ALA A 165 -29.66 25.13 -14.46
N GLU A 166 -29.74 24.84 -15.75
CA GLU A 166 -28.58 24.38 -16.54
C GLU A 166 -27.51 25.47 -16.66
N ALA A 167 -27.92 26.73 -16.87
CA ALA A 167 -26.99 27.85 -16.95
C ALA A 167 -26.28 28.14 -15.62
N GLU A 168 -26.96 27.98 -14.48
CA GLU A 168 -26.33 28.08 -13.15
C GLU A 168 -25.30 26.97 -12.93
N LEU A 169 -25.60 25.74 -13.34
CA LEU A 169 -24.66 24.62 -13.29
C LEU A 169 -23.41 24.90 -14.14
N VAL A 170 -23.58 25.39 -15.38
CA VAL A 170 -22.47 25.80 -16.26
C VAL A 170 -21.57 26.85 -15.59
N LEU A 171 -22.15 27.83 -14.89
CA LEU A 171 -21.40 28.86 -14.20
C LEU A 171 -20.55 28.30 -13.04
N VAL A 172 -21.11 27.37 -12.25
CA VAL A 172 -20.39 26.67 -11.18
C VAL A 172 -19.23 25.85 -11.74
N VAL A 173 -19.48 25.11 -12.83
CA VAL A 173 -18.45 24.31 -13.53
C VAL A 173 -17.33 25.20 -14.09
N ALA A 174 -17.68 26.30 -14.78
CA ALA A 174 -16.72 27.24 -15.33
C ALA A 174 -15.85 27.90 -14.25
N LYS A 175 -16.45 28.22 -13.09
CA LYS A 175 -15.73 28.79 -11.95
C LYS A 175 -14.83 27.77 -11.25
N GLY A 176 -15.24 26.50 -11.18
CA GLY A 176 -14.43 25.41 -10.63
C GLY A 176 -13.20 25.07 -11.50
N ALA A 177 -13.35 25.15 -12.82
CA ALA A 177 -12.26 24.90 -13.78
C ALA A 177 -11.19 26.00 -13.78
N GLY A 178 -11.55 27.26 -13.47
CA GLY A 178 -10.61 28.39 -13.40
C GLY A 178 -9.81 28.52 -12.09
N GLY A 179 -10.07 27.67 -11.09
CA GLY A 179 -9.42 27.70 -9.77
C GLY A 179 -8.24 26.75 -9.59
N HIS A 180 -7.81 26.06 -10.65
CA HIS A 180 -6.69 25.10 -10.64
C HIS A 180 -5.46 25.61 -11.43
N SER A 181 -5.20 26.92 -11.44
CA SER A 181 -3.99 27.52 -12.02
C SER A 181 -3.16 28.22 -10.96
#